data_AF-A0A816YAN3-F1
#
_entry.id   AF-A0A816YAN3-F1
#
_cell.length_a   1.000
_cell.length_b   1.000
_cell.length_c   1.000
_cell.angle_alpha   90.00
_cell.angle_beta   90.00
_cell.angle_gamma   90.00
#
_symmetry.space_group_name_H-M   'P 1'
#
loop_
_entity.id
_entity.type
_entity.pdbx_description
1 polymer ?
#
loop_
_entity_poly.entity_id
_entity_poly.type
_entity_poly.pdbx_seq_one_letter_code
_entity_poly.pdbx_strand_id
1 'polypeptide(L)'
;MMQDASSLIRQSDKFSEYGEILAHLFRSLQSYRVGNLVEAYLAFEKFANAFVQEFRNWESAWALEALYVVCYEVRILAEKADKELTSNGKSPEKLKAAGSLLMKVFGVLAGKGPKRVGALYVTCQLFKTYFKLGTVNLCRSVIRSIETARIFDFEEFPRRDKVTYMYYTGRLEVFNENFPAADTKLSYALQHCNPKRERNIRMILKYLIPVKLSLGVIPKDELLQKYNLHEYMNVVQALRKGDLRLLRHALQEHEDRFLRSGVYLVLEKLELQVYQRLMKKIYIIQKLSDPARAHQLKLEVIAKST
;
A
#
# COMPACT_ATOMS: atom_id res chain seq x y z
N MET A 1 46.17 33.81 8.69
CA MET A 1 45.37 34.87 9.35
C MET A 1 44.07 35.21 8.62
N MET A 2 44.03 35.72 7.37
CA MET A 2 42.74 35.97 6.68
C MET A 2 42.00 34.69 6.21
N GLN A 3 42.72 33.61 5.90
CA GLN A 3 42.10 32.30 5.58
C GLN A 3 41.46 31.64 6.82
N ASP A 4 42.02 31.87 8.02
CA ASP A 4 41.47 31.33 9.27
C ASP A 4 40.19 32.06 9.70
N ALA A 5 40.15 33.38 9.54
CA ALA A 5 38.95 34.18 9.83
C ALA A 5 37.76 33.82 8.93
N SER A 6 37.99 33.62 7.62
CA SER A 6 36.92 33.20 6.70
C SER A 6 36.43 31.78 6.95
N SER A 7 37.30 30.87 7.39
CA SER A 7 36.94 29.53 7.86
C SER A 7 36.10 29.57 9.14
N LEU A 8 36.47 30.41 10.11
CA LEU A 8 35.76 30.60 11.37
C LEU A 8 34.39 31.27 11.19
N ILE A 9 34.29 32.27 10.31
CA ILE A 9 33.02 32.91 9.94
C ILE A 9 32.10 31.87 9.26
N ARG A 10 32.62 31.09 8.31
CA ARG A 10 31.87 29.99 7.69
C ARG A 10 31.42 28.91 8.68
N GLN A 11 32.21 28.63 9.71
CA GLN A 11 31.81 27.71 10.77
C GLN A 11 30.71 28.32 11.65
N SER A 12 30.84 29.59 12.05
CA SER A 12 29.82 30.33 12.80
C SER A 12 28.48 30.40 12.06
N ASP A 13 28.51 30.70 10.76
CA ASP A 13 27.32 30.76 9.92
C ASP A 13 26.63 29.39 9.83
N LYS A 14 27.40 28.31 9.68
CA LYS A 14 26.87 26.93 9.71
C LYS A 14 26.22 26.58 11.05
N PHE A 15 26.79 27.00 12.18
CA PHE A 15 26.16 26.79 13.49
C PHE A 15 24.83 27.55 13.61
N SER A 16 24.72 28.73 13.00
CA SER A 16 23.46 29.48 12.91
C SER A 16 22.42 28.74 12.09
N GLU A 17 22.80 28.17 10.94
CA GLU A 17 21.89 27.39 10.08
C GLU A 17 21.32 26.15 10.80
N TYR A 18 22.15 25.40 11.53
CA TYR A 18 21.65 24.28 12.34
C TYR A 18 20.73 24.74 13.48
N GLY A 19 20.98 25.91 14.06
CA GLY A 19 20.11 26.54 15.05
C GLY A 19 18.71 26.82 14.49
N GLU A 20 18.62 27.37 13.29
CA GLU A 20 17.34 27.64 12.61
C GLU A 20 16.56 26.36 12.29
N ILE A 21 17.27 25.31 11.84
CA ILE A 21 16.68 23.98 11.59
C ILE A 21 16.03 23.45 12.88
N LEU A 22 16.77 23.45 13.99
CA LEU A 22 16.28 22.95 15.28
C LEU A 22 15.15 23.81 15.84
N ALA A 23 15.19 25.13 15.63
CA ALA A 23 14.12 26.03 16.06
C ALA A 23 12.77 25.65 15.41
N HIS A 24 12.75 25.28 14.13
CA HIS A 24 11.55 24.79 13.47
C HIS A 24 11.04 23.46 14.06
N LEU A 25 11.94 22.55 14.43
CA LEU A 25 11.56 21.30 15.10
C LEU A 25 10.93 21.57 16.48
N PHE A 26 11.54 22.44 17.30
CA PHE A 26 10.99 22.79 18.61
C PHE A 26 9.63 23.48 18.50
N ARG A 27 9.46 24.37 17.52
CA ARG A 27 8.15 24.99 17.24
C ARG A 27 7.11 23.94 16.88
N SER A 28 7.45 22.97 16.03
CA SER A 28 6.56 21.86 15.70
C SER A 28 6.14 21.08 16.94
N LEU A 29 7.08 20.74 17.82
CA LEU A 29 6.80 20.00 19.05
C LEU A 29 5.92 20.80 20.02
N GLN A 30 6.16 22.11 20.13
CA GLN A 30 5.34 23.01 20.94
C GLN A 30 3.91 23.09 20.41
N SER A 31 3.72 23.41 19.12
CA SER A 31 2.38 23.47 18.51
C SER A 31 1.64 22.14 18.61
N TYR A 32 2.35 21.02 18.46
CA TYR A 32 1.78 19.68 18.65
C TYR A 32 1.28 19.47 20.09
N ARG A 33 2.05 19.90 21.11
CA ARG A 33 1.64 19.82 22.52
C ARG A 33 0.43 20.70 22.85
N VAL A 34 0.33 21.87 22.22
CA VAL A 34 -0.82 22.78 22.37
C VAL A 34 -2.06 22.28 21.61
N GLY A 35 -1.91 21.27 20.75
CA GLY A 35 -3.02 20.68 19.99
C GLY A 35 -3.30 21.36 18.64
N ASN A 36 -2.45 22.30 18.21
CA ASN A 36 -2.53 22.92 16.89
C ASN A 36 -1.76 22.07 15.87
N LEU A 37 -2.42 21.11 15.22
CA LEU A 37 -1.77 20.12 14.36
C LEU A 37 -1.39 20.73 13.00
N VAL A 38 -2.16 21.71 12.52
CA VAL A 38 -1.85 22.43 11.28
C VAL A 38 -0.56 23.24 11.43
N GLU A 39 -0.41 24.01 12.50
CA GLU A 39 0.83 24.76 12.75
C GLU A 39 2.01 23.81 13.03
N ALA A 40 1.76 22.72 13.77
CA ALA A 40 2.78 21.69 14.00
C ALA A 40 3.30 21.13 12.67
N TYR A 41 2.41 20.77 11.74
CA TYR A 41 2.80 20.31 10.41
C TYR A 41 3.60 21.36 9.64
N LEU A 42 3.16 22.62 9.61
CA LEU A 42 3.85 23.69 8.88
C LEU A 42 5.26 23.95 9.42
N ALA A 43 5.42 23.94 10.75
CA ALA A 43 6.74 24.07 11.37
C ALA A 43 7.62 22.84 11.07
N PHE A 44 7.05 21.63 11.14
CA PHE A 44 7.77 20.39 10.82
C PHE A 44 8.18 20.32 9.35
N GLU A 45 7.34 20.78 8.43
CA GLU A 45 7.64 20.82 7.00
C GLU A 45 8.83 21.74 6.70
N LYS A 46 8.95 22.87 7.39
CA LYS A 46 10.12 23.76 7.28
C LYS A 46 11.38 23.08 7.79
N PHE A 47 11.32 22.47 8.97
CA PHE A 47 12.41 21.66 9.52
C PHE A 47 12.83 20.55 8.55
N ALA A 48 11.87 19.76 8.06
CA ALA A 48 12.12 18.62 7.20
C ALA A 48 12.73 19.07 5.85
N ASN A 49 12.26 20.18 5.28
CA ASN A 49 12.87 20.73 4.07
C ASN A 49 14.33 21.13 4.29
N ALA A 50 14.63 21.84 5.36
CA ALA A 50 15.98 22.29 5.66
C ALA A 50 16.91 21.10 5.99
N PHE A 51 16.43 20.14 6.79
CA PHE A 51 17.15 18.88 7.07
C PHE A 51 17.46 18.12 5.77
N VAL A 52 16.51 18.02 4.84
CA VAL A 52 16.72 17.31 3.56
C VAL A 52 17.75 18.00 2.68
N GLN A 53 17.83 19.34 2.72
CA GLN A 53 18.88 20.08 1.99
C GLN A 53 20.26 19.79 2.56
N GLU A 54 20.44 19.86 3.88
CA GLU A 54 21.71 19.53 4.52
C GLU A 54 22.08 18.06 4.31
N PHE A 55 21.11 17.16 4.47
CA PHE A 55 21.29 15.73 4.24
C PHE A 55 21.76 15.45 2.81
N ARG A 56 21.33 16.23 1.80
CA ARG A 56 21.81 16.07 0.43
C ARG A 56 23.32 16.30 0.33
N ASN A 57 23.85 17.29 1.06
CA ASN A 57 25.25 17.71 1.01
C ASN A 57 26.20 16.77 1.76
N TRP A 58 25.72 15.99 2.73
CA TRP A 58 26.56 15.03 3.46
C TRP A 58 27.00 13.87 2.56
N GLU A 59 28.27 13.45 2.58
CA GLU A 59 28.69 12.32 1.74
C GLU A 59 28.25 10.96 2.30
N SER A 60 28.30 10.81 3.62
CA SER A 60 27.98 9.56 4.30
C SER A 60 26.48 9.40 4.60
N ALA A 61 26.05 8.17 4.87
CA ALA A 61 24.67 7.83 5.21
C ALA A 61 24.40 7.83 6.72
N TRP A 62 25.23 8.51 7.52
CA TRP A 62 25.18 8.45 8.99
C TRP A 62 23.81 8.87 9.58
N ALA A 63 23.14 9.83 8.95
CA ALA A 63 21.85 10.37 9.40
C ALA A 63 20.64 9.70 8.74
N LEU A 64 20.80 8.52 8.13
CA LEU A 64 19.72 7.86 7.41
C LEU A 64 18.55 7.47 8.32
N GLU A 65 18.84 7.06 9.56
CA GLU A 65 17.80 6.77 10.56
C GLU A 65 17.01 8.03 10.95
N ALA A 66 17.69 9.17 11.12
CA ALA A 66 17.03 10.45 11.36
C ALA A 66 16.14 10.83 10.16
N LEU A 67 16.61 10.64 8.93
CA LEU A 67 15.79 10.86 7.73
C LEU A 67 14.53 9.97 7.72
N TYR A 68 14.63 8.73 8.17
CA TYR A 68 13.47 7.83 8.25
C TYR A 68 12.41 8.32 9.24
N VAL A 69 12.85 8.88 10.37
CA VAL A 69 11.96 9.54 11.34
C VAL A 69 11.32 10.76 10.71
N VAL A 70 12.08 11.63 10.06
CA VAL A 70 11.55 12.81 9.35
C VAL A 70 10.48 12.43 8.33
N CYS A 71 10.75 11.42 7.49
CA CYS A 71 9.81 10.93 6.48
C CYS A 71 8.53 10.33 7.08
N TYR A 72 8.65 9.64 8.22
CA TYR A 72 7.50 9.08 8.92
C TYR A 72 6.65 10.20 9.55
N GLU A 73 7.29 11.08 10.31
CA GLU A 73 6.62 12.14 11.06
C GLU A 73 5.93 13.15 10.14
N VAL A 74 6.56 13.55 9.02
CA VAL A 74 5.91 14.47 8.08
C VAL A 74 4.60 13.89 7.53
N ARG A 75 4.57 12.58 7.24
CA ARG A 75 3.35 11.90 6.78
C ARG A 75 2.31 11.83 7.89
N ILE A 76 2.70 11.43 9.11
CA ILE A 76 1.76 11.29 10.22
C ILE A 76 1.19 12.64 10.66
N LEU A 77 2.01 13.68 10.74
CA LEU A 77 1.56 15.04 11.04
C LEU A 77 0.65 15.59 9.95
N ALA A 78 0.98 15.35 8.67
CA ALA A 78 0.09 15.73 7.57
C ALA A 78 -1.27 15.05 7.66
N GLU A 79 -1.31 13.75 7.93
CA GLU A 79 -2.56 13.00 8.10
C GLU A 79 -3.38 13.50 9.30
N LYS A 80 -2.74 13.99 10.35
CA LYS A 80 -3.38 14.59 11.52
C LYS A 80 -3.90 16.00 11.23
N ALA A 81 -3.10 16.84 10.58
CA ALA A 81 -3.46 18.19 10.18
C ALA A 81 -4.64 18.19 9.19
N ASP A 82 -4.66 17.27 8.21
CA ASP A 82 -5.77 17.16 7.26
C ASP A 82 -7.08 16.73 7.91
N LYS A 83 -7.03 15.92 8.98
CA LYS A 83 -8.22 15.60 9.78
C LYS A 83 -8.76 16.83 10.50
N GLU A 84 -7.87 17.64 11.09
CA GLU A 84 -8.24 18.90 11.74
C GLU A 84 -8.81 19.91 10.74
N LEU A 85 -8.21 20.03 9.54
CA LEU A 85 -8.74 20.88 8.47
C LEU A 85 -10.12 20.42 8.04
N THR A 86 -10.31 19.13 7.80
CA THR A 86 -11.60 18.55 7.44
C THR A 86 -12.66 18.80 8.51
N SER A 87 -12.34 18.62 9.80
CA SER A 87 -13.29 18.91 10.89
C SER A 87 -13.65 20.39 10.99
N ASN A 88 -12.75 21.27 10.54
CA ASN A 88 -12.96 22.72 10.50
C ASN A 88 -13.56 23.19 9.15
N GLY A 89 -14.01 22.28 8.28
CA GLY A 89 -14.61 22.61 6.98
C GLY A 89 -13.62 23.16 5.94
N LYS A 90 -12.30 22.96 6.14
CA LYS A 90 -11.23 23.41 5.26
C LYS A 90 -10.69 22.27 4.39
N SER A 91 -10.10 22.62 3.24
CA SER A 91 -9.49 21.68 2.29
C SER A 91 -8.29 20.92 2.90
N PRO A 92 -8.26 19.58 2.87
CA PRO A 92 -7.14 18.77 3.36
C PRO A 92 -6.02 18.65 2.31
N GLU A 93 -5.03 19.53 2.38
CA GLU A 93 -3.95 19.61 1.38
C GLU A 93 -2.57 19.17 1.92
N LYS A 94 -2.44 18.94 3.23
CA LYS A 94 -1.14 18.71 3.88
C LYS A 94 -0.55 17.36 3.51
N LEU A 95 -1.38 16.33 3.34
CA LEU A 95 -0.90 15.00 2.92
C LEU A 95 -0.36 15.02 1.48
N LYS A 96 -0.95 15.85 0.61
CA LYS A 96 -0.43 16.08 -0.75
C LYS A 96 0.93 16.78 -0.71
N ALA A 97 1.07 17.83 0.10
CA ALA A 97 2.34 18.53 0.30
C ALA A 97 3.43 17.61 0.87
N ALA A 98 3.10 16.77 1.87
CA ALA A 98 4.00 15.74 2.39
C ALA A 98 4.44 14.74 1.30
N GLY A 99 3.55 14.36 0.38
CA GLY A 99 3.90 13.55 -0.79
C GLY A 99 4.97 14.20 -1.67
N SER A 100 4.83 15.50 -1.97
CA SER A 100 5.83 16.27 -2.72
C SER A 100 7.18 16.31 -2.02
N LEU A 101 7.19 16.52 -0.69
CA LEU A 101 8.44 16.47 0.08
C LEU A 101 9.08 15.08 0.02
N LEU A 102 8.31 14.01 0.23
CA LEU A 102 8.82 12.65 0.16
C LEU A 102 9.40 12.31 -1.23
N MET A 103 8.83 12.85 -2.31
CA MET A 103 9.41 12.72 -3.66
C MET A 103 10.75 13.44 -3.78
N LYS A 104 10.90 14.63 -3.16
CA LYS A 104 12.20 15.32 -3.09
C LYS A 104 13.22 14.48 -2.32
N VAL A 105 12.84 13.88 -1.19
CA VAL A 105 13.71 12.96 -0.44
C VAL A 105 14.10 11.76 -1.29
N PHE A 106 13.16 11.15 -2.00
CA PHE A 106 13.43 10.04 -2.90
C PHE A 106 14.49 10.43 -3.95
N GLY A 107 14.40 11.63 -4.54
CA GLY A 107 15.39 12.14 -5.48
C GLY A 107 16.81 12.26 -4.89
N VAL A 108 16.94 12.63 -3.61
CA VAL A 108 18.24 12.68 -2.90
C VAL A 108 18.82 11.27 -2.69
N LEU A 109 17.96 10.27 -2.47
CA LEU A 109 18.38 8.89 -2.22
C LEU A 109 18.57 8.07 -3.50
N ALA A 110 17.97 8.48 -4.62
CA ALA A 110 18.00 7.74 -5.88
C ALA A 110 19.34 7.82 -6.64
N GLY A 111 20.34 8.50 -6.08
CA GLY A 111 21.69 8.58 -6.63
C GLY A 111 22.56 7.35 -6.33
N LYS A 112 23.68 7.22 -7.04
CA LYS A 112 24.74 6.26 -6.68
C LYS A 112 25.38 6.71 -5.37
N GLY A 113 25.38 5.85 -4.35
CA GLY A 113 26.06 6.12 -3.08
C GLY A 113 25.50 5.29 -1.92
N PRO A 114 26.09 5.43 -0.72
CA PRO A 114 25.70 4.66 0.46
C PRO A 114 24.26 4.97 0.93
N LYS A 115 23.72 6.13 0.56
CA LYS A 115 22.35 6.56 0.91
C LYS A 115 21.25 5.80 0.17
N ARG A 116 21.57 5.14 -0.95
CA ARG A 116 20.59 4.47 -1.82
C ARG A 116 19.72 3.45 -1.10
N VAL A 117 20.26 2.82 -0.06
CA VAL A 117 19.56 1.80 0.74
C VAL A 117 18.30 2.35 1.43
N GLY A 118 18.21 3.68 1.61
CA GLY A 118 17.00 4.32 2.14
C GLY A 118 15.90 4.60 1.13
N ALA A 119 16.17 4.46 -0.17
CA ALA A 119 15.19 4.76 -1.21
C ALA A 119 13.92 3.91 -1.05
N LEU A 120 14.06 2.60 -0.73
CA LEU A 120 12.91 1.72 -0.57
C LEU A 120 12.03 2.10 0.62
N TYR A 121 12.62 2.56 1.73
CA TYR A 121 11.86 3.05 2.88
C TYR A 121 11.00 4.26 2.51
N VAL A 122 11.59 5.23 1.80
CA VAL A 122 10.87 6.44 1.35
C VAL A 122 9.80 6.08 0.33
N THR A 123 10.07 5.17 -0.61
CA THR A 123 9.07 4.60 -1.52
C THR A 123 7.89 4.00 -0.76
N CYS A 124 8.14 3.27 0.34
CA CYS A 124 7.07 2.72 1.17
C CYS A 124 6.22 3.82 1.85
N GLN A 125 6.81 4.96 2.24
CA GLN A 125 6.06 6.10 2.76
C GLN A 125 5.23 6.78 1.65
N LEU A 126 5.81 6.95 0.45
CA LEU A 126 5.12 7.48 -0.73
C LEU A 126 3.91 6.64 -1.10
N PHE A 127 4.03 5.31 -1.11
CA PHE A 127 2.89 4.42 -1.37
C PHE A 127 1.78 4.60 -0.32
N LYS A 128 2.11 4.68 0.96
CA LYS A 128 1.11 4.95 2.02
C LYS A 128 0.37 6.27 1.75
N THR A 129 1.09 7.30 1.33
CA THR A 129 0.52 8.62 0.98
C THR A 129 -0.37 8.54 -0.25
N TYR A 130 0.13 8.00 -1.38
CA TYR A 130 -0.61 7.96 -2.65
C TYR A 130 -1.85 7.07 -2.60
N PHE A 131 -1.78 5.92 -1.93
CA PHE A 131 -2.95 5.07 -1.75
C PHE A 131 -4.01 5.75 -0.86
N LYS A 132 -3.59 6.56 0.11
CA LYS A 132 -4.51 7.30 0.98
C LYS A 132 -5.15 8.50 0.28
N LEU A 133 -4.43 9.14 -0.64
CA LEU A 133 -4.93 10.23 -1.50
C LEU A 133 -5.75 9.74 -2.71
N GLY A 134 -5.77 8.43 -2.98
CA GLY A 134 -6.38 7.88 -4.20
C GLY A 134 -5.56 8.11 -5.49
N THR A 135 -4.36 8.71 -5.41
CA THR A 135 -3.48 9.00 -6.55
C THR A 135 -2.54 7.84 -6.88
N VAL A 136 -3.07 6.61 -6.94
CA VAL A 136 -2.29 5.36 -7.07
C VAL A 136 -1.43 5.30 -8.34
N ASN A 137 -1.80 6.02 -9.39
CA ASN A 137 -1.03 6.09 -10.64
C ASN A 137 0.38 6.66 -10.45
N LEU A 138 0.58 7.54 -9.45
CA LEU A 138 1.89 8.11 -9.12
C LEU A 138 2.88 7.07 -8.59
N CYS A 139 2.40 5.90 -8.11
CA CYS A 139 3.27 4.81 -7.69
C CYS A 139 4.11 4.27 -8.86
N ARG A 140 3.60 4.29 -10.10
CA ARG A 140 4.29 3.70 -11.28
C ARG A 140 5.63 4.37 -11.56
N SER A 141 5.73 5.69 -11.42
CA SER A 141 6.99 6.41 -11.66
C SER A 141 8.06 6.00 -10.64
N VAL A 142 7.69 5.90 -9.37
CA VAL A 142 8.58 5.48 -8.28
C VAL A 142 9.01 4.03 -8.43
N ILE A 143 8.07 3.13 -8.79
CA ILE A 143 8.36 1.72 -9.08
C ILE A 143 9.39 1.62 -10.20
N ARG A 144 9.15 2.31 -11.32
CA ARG A 144 10.07 2.30 -12.47
C ARG A 144 11.46 2.78 -12.07
N SER A 145 11.57 3.80 -11.22
CA SER A 145 12.85 4.30 -10.72
C SER A 145 13.59 3.26 -9.87
N ILE A 146 12.89 2.47 -9.06
CA ILE A 146 13.51 1.39 -8.28
C ILE A 146 13.90 0.19 -9.16
N GLU A 147 13.02 -0.24 -10.06
CA GLU A 147 13.22 -1.47 -10.84
C GLU A 147 14.19 -1.29 -12.03
N THR A 148 14.22 -0.11 -12.65
CA THR A 148 15.06 0.14 -13.84
C THR A 148 16.47 0.55 -13.44
N ALA A 149 16.64 1.14 -12.26
CA ALA A 149 17.94 1.64 -11.84
C ALA A 149 18.79 0.46 -11.34
N ARG A 150 19.78 0.06 -12.16
CA ARG A 150 20.79 -0.99 -11.84
C ARG A 150 21.63 -0.71 -10.59
N ILE A 151 21.37 0.40 -9.90
CA ILE A 151 22.03 0.80 -8.67
C ILE A 151 21.41 0.16 -7.43
N PHE A 152 20.18 -0.34 -7.54
CA PHE A 152 19.48 -0.99 -6.45
C PHE A 152 19.58 -2.50 -6.60
N ASP A 153 20.17 -3.14 -5.61
CA ASP A 153 19.98 -4.57 -5.41
C ASP A 153 18.80 -4.74 -4.44
N PHE A 154 17.78 -5.48 -4.87
CA PHE A 154 16.62 -5.72 -4.02
C PHE A 154 17.02 -6.43 -2.73
N GLU A 155 18.05 -7.27 -2.75
CA GLU A 155 18.48 -8.02 -1.58
C GLU A 155 19.17 -7.17 -0.50
N GLU A 156 19.79 -6.03 -0.87
CA GLU A 156 20.38 -5.07 0.07
C GLU A 156 19.32 -4.43 1.00
N PHE A 157 18.05 -4.41 0.60
CA PHE A 157 17.02 -3.73 1.38
C PHE A 157 16.54 -4.53 2.60
N PRO A 158 16.19 -3.84 3.70
CA PRO A 158 15.60 -4.48 4.86
C PRO A 158 14.32 -5.26 4.49
N ARG A 159 14.20 -6.48 5.01
CA ARG A 159 13.02 -7.37 4.78
C ARG A 159 11.68 -6.68 5.07
N ARG A 160 11.62 -5.82 6.10
CA ARG A 160 10.43 -5.03 6.45
C ARG A 160 9.95 -4.16 5.28
N ASP A 161 10.89 -3.51 4.61
CA ASP A 161 10.61 -2.55 3.55
C ASP A 161 10.30 -3.31 2.25
N LYS A 162 10.99 -4.43 1.98
CA LYS A 162 10.65 -5.38 0.89
C LYS A 162 9.20 -5.87 0.97
N VAL A 163 8.76 -6.32 2.15
CA VAL A 163 7.38 -6.79 2.37
C VAL A 163 6.37 -5.67 2.13
N THR A 164 6.66 -4.46 2.61
CA THR A 164 5.78 -3.30 2.42
C THR A 164 5.70 -2.90 0.95
N TYR A 165 6.84 -2.88 0.25
CA TYR A 165 6.92 -2.61 -1.19
C TYR A 165 6.07 -3.62 -1.97
N MET A 166 6.30 -4.92 -1.77
CA MET A 166 5.58 -6.00 -2.47
C MET A 166 4.09 -6.00 -2.19
N TYR A 167 3.67 -5.64 -0.97
CA TYR A 167 2.26 -5.45 -0.65
C TYR A 167 1.60 -4.35 -1.48
N TYR A 168 2.23 -3.17 -1.59
CA TYR A 168 1.64 -2.05 -2.33
C TYR A 168 1.75 -2.22 -3.84
N THR A 169 2.85 -2.74 -4.37
CA THR A 169 2.96 -3.04 -5.80
C THR A 169 1.99 -4.16 -6.20
N GLY A 170 1.82 -5.17 -5.35
CA GLY A 170 0.80 -6.21 -5.54
C GLY A 170 -0.63 -5.63 -5.61
N ARG A 171 -0.98 -4.70 -4.69
CA ARG A 171 -2.27 -3.99 -4.73
C ARG A 171 -2.45 -3.15 -6.00
N LEU A 172 -1.38 -2.53 -6.51
CA LEU A 172 -1.43 -1.81 -7.77
C LEU A 172 -1.70 -2.75 -8.95
N GLU A 173 -1.13 -3.95 -8.96
CA GLU A 173 -1.45 -4.96 -9.97
C GLU A 173 -2.90 -5.46 -9.87
N VAL A 174 -3.45 -5.57 -8.65
CA VAL A 174 -4.90 -5.87 -8.47
C VAL A 174 -5.75 -4.78 -9.11
N PHE A 175 -5.39 -3.51 -8.92
CA PHE A 175 -6.08 -2.38 -9.55
C PHE A 175 -5.97 -2.40 -11.08
N ASN A 176 -4.84 -2.84 -11.63
CA ASN A 176 -4.65 -3.02 -13.06
C ASN A 176 -5.20 -4.36 -13.61
N GLU A 177 -5.86 -5.16 -12.76
CA GLU A 177 -6.39 -6.49 -13.10
C GLU A 177 -5.33 -7.51 -13.57
N ASN A 178 -4.05 -7.27 -13.27
CA ASN A 178 -2.96 -8.19 -13.57
C ASN A 178 -2.81 -9.23 -12.45
N PHE A 179 -3.75 -10.17 -12.37
CA PHE A 179 -3.81 -11.16 -11.30
C PHE A 179 -2.57 -12.04 -11.15
N PRO A 180 -1.90 -12.52 -12.24
CA PRO A 180 -0.68 -13.31 -12.09
C PRO A 180 0.46 -12.52 -11.43
N ALA A 181 0.68 -11.26 -11.83
CA ALA A 181 1.71 -10.44 -11.21
C ALA A 181 1.35 -10.04 -9.77
N ALA A 182 0.07 -9.76 -9.51
CA ALA A 182 -0.43 -9.49 -8.17
C ALA A 182 -0.20 -10.68 -7.23
N ASP A 183 -0.43 -11.91 -7.72
CA ASP A 183 -0.24 -13.13 -6.96
C ASP A 183 1.20 -13.32 -6.52
N THR A 184 2.15 -13.18 -7.45
CA THR A 184 3.58 -13.29 -7.15
C THR A 184 4.01 -12.30 -6.07
N LYS A 185 3.63 -11.02 -6.23
CA LYS A 185 3.99 -9.93 -5.30
C LYS A 185 3.35 -10.12 -3.92
N LEU A 186 2.05 -10.40 -3.86
CA LEU A 186 1.32 -10.58 -2.59
C LEU A 186 1.70 -11.88 -1.87
N SER A 187 1.97 -12.96 -2.62
CA SER A 187 2.47 -14.22 -2.06
C SER A 187 3.85 -14.04 -1.45
N TYR A 188 4.76 -13.32 -2.12
CA TYR A 188 6.06 -12.95 -1.56
C TYR A 188 5.88 -12.17 -0.26
N ALA A 189 5.01 -11.15 -0.25
CA ALA A 189 4.74 -10.34 0.93
C ALA A 189 4.22 -11.19 2.10
N LEU A 190 3.32 -12.15 1.84
CA LEU A 190 2.78 -13.05 2.85
C LEU A 190 3.87 -13.97 3.44
N GLN A 191 4.66 -14.62 2.58
CA GLN A 191 5.74 -15.53 3.00
C GLN A 191 6.82 -14.81 3.82
N HIS A 192 7.15 -13.58 3.45
CA HIS A 192 8.19 -12.81 4.10
C HIS A 192 7.67 -11.95 5.26
N CYS A 193 6.37 -11.89 5.51
CA CYS A 193 5.81 -11.17 6.65
C CYS A 193 6.20 -11.84 7.98
N ASN A 194 6.32 -11.05 9.05
CA ASN A 194 6.54 -11.59 10.39
C ASN A 194 5.27 -12.32 10.87
N PRO A 195 5.35 -13.62 11.26
CA PRO A 195 4.20 -14.40 11.73
C PRO A 195 3.48 -13.79 12.94
N LYS A 196 4.20 -13.06 13.81
CA LYS A 196 3.64 -12.40 15.00
C LYS A 196 2.80 -11.15 14.66
N ARG A 197 2.85 -10.66 13.42
CA ARG A 197 2.13 -9.45 12.99
C ARG A 197 0.86 -9.82 12.23
N GLU A 198 -0.10 -10.40 12.95
CA GLU A 198 -1.38 -10.88 12.37
C GLU A 198 -2.15 -9.80 11.61
N ARG A 199 -2.13 -8.55 12.10
CA ARG A 199 -2.74 -7.42 11.38
C ARG A 199 -2.19 -7.25 9.97
N ASN A 200 -0.88 -7.38 9.79
CA ASN A 200 -0.24 -7.22 8.48
C ASN A 200 -0.57 -8.41 7.58
N ILE A 201 -0.59 -9.63 8.14
CA ILE A 201 -0.99 -10.84 7.42
C ILE A 201 -2.43 -10.70 6.92
N ARG A 202 -3.35 -10.28 7.80
CA ARG A 202 -4.74 -10.02 7.44
C ARG A 202 -4.86 -8.97 6.33
N MET A 203 -4.07 -7.89 6.38
CA MET A 203 -4.05 -6.89 5.32
C MET A 203 -3.61 -7.48 3.98
N ILE A 204 -2.57 -8.31 3.94
CA ILE A 204 -2.11 -8.97 2.71
C ILE A 204 -3.19 -9.92 2.19
N LEU A 205 -3.77 -10.75 3.06
CA LEU A 205 -4.78 -11.75 2.68
C LEU A 205 -6.05 -11.13 2.10
N LYS A 206 -6.46 -9.95 2.56
CA LYS A 206 -7.61 -9.22 1.98
C LYS A 206 -7.48 -8.95 0.48
N TYR A 207 -6.26 -8.82 -0.03
CA TYR A 207 -5.99 -8.65 -1.45
C TYR A 207 -5.61 -9.97 -2.13
N LEU A 208 -4.86 -10.83 -1.43
CA LEU A 208 -4.42 -12.10 -2.00
C LEU A 208 -5.57 -13.08 -2.23
N ILE A 209 -6.58 -13.12 -1.35
CA ILE A 209 -7.73 -14.03 -1.49
C ILE A 209 -8.50 -13.74 -2.78
N PRO A 210 -8.99 -12.50 -3.04
CA PRO A 210 -9.63 -12.17 -4.32
C PRO A 210 -8.78 -12.57 -5.52
N VAL A 211 -7.47 -12.29 -5.50
CA VAL A 211 -6.54 -12.63 -6.59
C VAL A 211 -6.47 -14.14 -6.81
N LYS A 212 -6.27 -14.93 -5.74
CA LYS A 212 -6.24 -16.39 -5.81
C LYS A 212 -7.55 -16.96 -6.33
N LEU A 213 -8.70 -16.41 -5.89
CA LEU A 213 -10.01 -16.80 -6.38
C LEU A 213 -10.16 -16.51 -7.88
N SER A 214 -9.71 -15.33 -8.35
CA SER A 214 -9.71 -14.98 -9.77
C SER A 214 -8.84 -15.94 -10.61
N LEU A 215 -7.76 -16.45 -10.04
CA LEU A 215 -6.91 -17.49 -10.65
C LEU A 215 -7.45 -18.92 -10.48
N GLY A 216 -8.64 -19.09 -9.87
CA GLY A 216 -9.29 -20.38 -9.67
C GLY A 216 -8.80 -21.17 -8.45
N VAL A 217 -7.93 -20.60 -7.63
CA VAL A 217 -7.39 -21.20 -6.40
C VAL A 217 -8.29 -20.88 -5.22
N ILE A 218 -8.87 -21.91 -4.60
CA ILE A 218 -9.79 -21.76 -3.48
C ILE A 218 -9.04 -21.90 -2.14
N PRO A 219 -9.14 -20.92 -1.22
CA PRO A 219 -8.49 -21.01 0.09
C PRO A 219 -9.17 -22.06 0.99
N LYS A 220 -8.45 -22.52 2.02
CA LYS A 220 -8.99 -23.38 3.09
C LYS A 220 -9.81 -22.55 4.08
N ASP A 221 -10.83 -23.16 4.68
CA ASP A 221 -11.72 -22.46 5.64
C ASP A 221 -10.99 -22.08 6.94
N GLU A 222 -10.06 -22.93 7.39
CA GLU A 222 -9.18 -22.67 8.54
C GLU A 222 -8.39 -21.37 8.39
N LEU A 223 -7.94 -21.04 7.17
CA LEU A 223 -7.20 -19.81 6.90
C LEU A 223 -8.08 -18.57 7.15
N LEU A 224 -9.34 -18.63 6.71
CA LEU A 224 -10.29 -17.53 6.84
C LEU A 224 -10.66 -17.31 8.32
N GLN A 225 -10.88 -18.39 9.06
CA GLN A 225 -11.18 -18.34 10.49
C GLN A 225 -9.98 -17.80 11.28
N LYS A 226 -8.77 -18.33 11.04
CA LYS A 226 -7.55 -17.93 11.75
C LYS A 226 -7.27 -16.43 11.68
N TYR A 227 -7.51 -15.81 10.53
CA TYR A 227 -7.22 -14.38 10.31
C TYR A 227 -8.46 -13.48 10.33
N ASN A 228 -9.61 -13.98 10.80
CA ASN A 228 -10.86 -13.23 10.92
C ASN A 228 -11.25 -12.56 9.58
N LEU A 229 -11.39 -13.39 8.54
CA LEU A 229 -11.73 -13.02 7.16
C LEU A 229 -13.09 -13.59 6.78
N HIS A 230 -14.05 -13.48 7.71
CA HIS A 230 -15.40 -14.04 7.57
C HIS A 230 -16.14 -13.49 6.35
N GLU A 231 -15.83 -12.26 5.93
CA GLU A 231 -16.41 -11.67 4.72
C GLU A 231 -16.21 -12.52 3.45
N TYR A 232 -15.17 -13.36 3.39
CA TYR A 232 -14.90 -14.23 2.24
C TYR A 232 -15.50 -15.62 2.37
N MET A 233 -16.08 -16.01 3.51
CA MET A 233 -16.58 -17.38 3.72
C MET A 233 -17.71 -17.73 2.75
N ASN A 234 -18.72 -16.88 2.65
CA ASN A 234 -19.86 -17.10 1.74
C ASN A 234 -19.43 -16.99 0.28
N VAL A 235 -18.50 -16.10 -0.05
CA VAL A 235 -17.91 -15.99 -1.41
C VAL A 235 -17.22 -17.28 -1.82
N VAL A 236 -16.39 -17.83 -0.93
CA VAL A 236 -15.67 -19.09 -1.16
C VAL A 236 -16.63 -20.28 -1.26
N GLN A 237 -17.65 -20.31 -0.41
CA GLN A 237 -18.68 -21.36 -0.45
C GLN A 237 -19.50 -21.30 -1.75
N ALA A 238 -19.88 -20.11 -2.19
CA ALA A 238 -20.58 -19.88 -3.45
C ALA A 238 -19.77 -20.41 -4.64
N LEU A 239 -18.47 -20.13 -4.70
CA LEU A 239 -17.56 -20.66 -5.72
C LEU A 239 -17.41 -22.19 -5.66
N ARG A 240 -17.34 -22.80 -4.47
CA ARG A 240 -17.30 -24.28 -4.36
C ARG A 240 -18.61 -24.92 -4.83
N LYS A 241 -19.74 -24.30 -4.47
CA LYS A 241 -21.08 -24.82 -4.79
C LYS A 241 -21.52 -24.52 -6.22
N GLY A 242 -20.99 -23.48 -6.86
CA GLY A 242 -21.56 -22.96 -8.09
C GLY A 242 -22.89 -22.22 -7.83
N ASP A 243 -23.02 -21.60 -6.65
CA ASP A 243 -24.25 -20.94 -6.22
C ASP A 243 -24.15 -19.43 -6.45
N LEU A 244 -24.81 -18.96 -7.51
CA LEU A 244 -24.77 -17.55 -7.90
C LEU A 244 -25.54 -16.65 -6.93
N ARG A 245 -26.66 -17.14 -6.40
CA ARG A 245 -27.50 -16.37 -5.46
C ARG A 245 -26.74 -16.11 -4.17
N LEU A 246 -26.04 -17.13 -3.67
CA LEU A 246 -25.19 -16.98 -2.50
C LEU A 246 -24.04 -15.98 -2.74
N LEU A 247 -23.42 -15.99 -3.93
CA LEU A 247 -22.38 -15.02 -4.26
C LEU A 247 -22.93 -13.59 -4.20
N ARG A 248 -24.04 -13.32 -4.89
CA ARG A 248 -24.66 -11.99 -4.93
C ARG A 248 -25.04 -11.49 -3.55
N HIS A 249 -25.66 -12.35 -2.74
CA HIS A 249 -25.99 -12.02 -1.35
C HIS A 249 -24.73 -11.68 -0.53
N ALA A 250 -23.66 -12.48 -0.66
CA ALA A 250 -22.41 -12.24 0.06
C ALA A 250 -21.72 -10.92 -0.36
N LEU A 251 -21.80 -10.56 -1.64
CA LEU A 251 -21.28 -9.27 -2.13
C LEU A 251 -22.10 -8.10 -1.60
N GLN A 252 -23.43 -8.23 -1.56
CA GLN A 252 -24.32 -7.20 -1.04
C GLN A 252 -24.17 -7.01 0.48
N GLU A 253 -24.09 -8.09 1.24
CA GLU A 253 -23.94 -8.06 2.72
C GLU A 253 -22.65 -7.34 3.16
N HIS A 254 -21.60 -7.38 2.33
CA HIS A 254 -20.29 -6.83 2.63
C HIS A 254 -19.82 -5.77 1.63
N GLU A 255 -20.74 -5.19 0.86
CA GLU A 255 -20.48 -4.25 -0.23
C GLU A 255 -19.55 -3.13 0.20
N ASP A 256 -19.95 -2.41 1.24
CA ASP A 256 -19.21 -1.34 1.91
C ASP A 256 -17.75 -1.69 2.23
N ARG A 257 -17.51 -2.90 2.73
CA ARG A 257 -16.18 -3.37 3.13
C ARG A 257 -15.34 -3.66 1.89
N PHE A 258 -15.93 -4.30 0.89
CA PHE A 258 -15.26 -4.61 -0.37
C PHE A 258 -14.96 -3.36 -1.20
N LEU A 259 -15.87 -2.40 -1.25
CA LEU A 259 -15.68 -1.08 -1.89
C LEU A 259 -14.54 -0.31 -1.23
N ARG A 260 -14.56 -0.15 0.11
CA ARG A 260 -13.48 0.53 0.84
C ARG A 260 -12.12 -0.15 0.67
N SER A 261 -12.10 -1.47 0.50
CA SER A 261 -10.87 -2.21 0.25
C SER A 261 -10.40 -2.14 -1.22
N GLY A 262 -11.27 -1.77 -2.15
CA GLY A 262 -10.97 -1.74 -3.60
C GLY A 262 -10.96 -3.11 -4.27
N VAL A 263 -11.62 -4.13 -3.68
CA VAL A 263 -11.67 -5.51 -4.23
C VAL A 263 -13.04 -5.91 -4.75
N TYR A 264 -14.07 -5.06 -4.60
CA TYR A 264 -15.45 -5.36 -5.00
C TYR A 264 -15.54 -5.81 -6.47
N LEU A 265 -15.02 -5.00 -7.40
CA LEU A 265 -15.05 -5.30 -8.83
C LEU A 265 -14.33 -6.61 -9.18
N VAL A 266 -13.26 -6.95 -8.44
CA VAL A 266 -12.55 -8.23 -8.63
C VAL A 266 -13.43 -9.41 -8.23
N LEU A 267 -14.17 -9.26 -7.12
CA LEU A 267 -15.06 -10.30 -6.62
C LEU A 267 -16.33 -10.45 -7.46
N GLU A 268 -16.89 -9.36 -7.96
CA GLU A 268 -18.05 -9.37 -8.87
C GLU A 268 -17.76 -10.16 -10.15
N LYS A 269 -16.56 -10.02 -10.72
CA LYS A 269 -16.12 -10.81 -11.89
C LYS A 269 -16.04 -12.32 -11.62
N LEU A 270 -16.07 -12.76 -10.35
CA LEU A 270 -16.16 -14.18 -10.01
C LEU A 270 -17.52 -14.79 -10.40
N GLU A 271 -18.56 -13.98 -10.65
CA GLU A 271 -19.85 -14.47 -11.14
C GLU A 271 -19.69 -15.39 -12.35
N LEU A 272 -18.86 -15.00 -13.34
CA LEU A 272 -18.62 -15.82 -14.52
C LEU A 272 -18.01 -17.18 -14.16
N GLN A 273 -17.12 -17.22 -13.17
CA GLN A 273 -16.52 -18.48 -12.70
C GLN A 273 -17.53 -19.36 -11.95
N VAL A 274 -18.43 -18.75 -11.16
CA VAL A 274 -19.53 -19.46 -10.50
C VAL A 274 -20.47 -20.05 -11.54
N TYR A 275 -20.85 -19.28 -12.57
CA TYR A 275 -21.64 -19.76 -13.70
C TYR A 275 -21.00 -20.94 -14.40
N GLN A 276 -19.71 -20.86 -14.74
CA GLN A 276 -18.99 -21.97 -15.36
C GLN A 276 -19.02 -23.24 -14.50
N ARG A 277 -18.90 -23.10 -13.17
CA ARG A 277 -18.98 -24.24 -12.24
C ARG A 277 -20.39 -24.81 -12.15
N LEU A 278 -21.41 -23.97 -12.10
CA LEU A 278 -22.81 -24.38 -12.13
C LEU A 278 -23.11 -25.18 -13.40
N MET A 279 -22.74 -24.64 -14.57
CA MET A 279 -22.93 -25.30 -15.86
C MET A 279 -22.20 -26.65 -15.93
N LYS A 280 -20.96 -26.73 -15.44
CA LYS A 280 -20.22 -28.02 -15.34
C LYS A 280 -20.95 -29.03 -14.46
N LYS A 281 -21.53 -28.61 -13.33
CA LYS A 281 -22.29 -29.51 -12.45
C LYS A 281 -23.58 -30.00 -13.11
N ILE A 282 -24.35 -29.11 -13.73
CA ILE A 282 -25.57 -29.47 -14.46
C ILE A 282 -25.24 -30.48 -15.56
N TYR A 283 -24.17 -30.23 -16.34
CA TYR A 283 -23.69 -31.15 -17.36
C TYR A 283 -23.33 -32.53 -16.79
N ILE A 284 -22.56 -32.60 -15.70
CA ILE A 284 -22.19 -33.88 -15.07
C ILE A 284 -23.42 -34.63 -14.57
N ILE A 285 -24.33 -33.95 -13.88
CA ILE A 285 -25.56 -34.56 -13.35
C ILE A 285 -26.42 -35.11 -14.50
N GLN A 286 -26.62 -34.32 -15.56
CA GLN A 286 -27.42 -34.73 -16.70
C GLN A 286 -26.78 -35.90 -17.45
N LYS A 287 -25.45 -35.91 -17.62
CA LYS A 287 -24.72 -37.04 -18.21
C LYS A 287 -24.88 -38.33 -17.40
N LEU A 288 -24.96 -38.22 -16.07
CA LEU A 288 -25.22 -39.38 -15.20
C LEU A 288 -26.67 -39.87 -15.28
N SER A 289 -27.63 -38.95 -15.42
CA SER A 289 -29.06 -39.31 -15.52
C SER A 289 -29.47 -39.83 -16.90
N ASP A 290 -28.91 -39.29 -17.99
CA ASP A 290 -29.21 -39.68 -19.36
C ASP A 290 -27.94 -39.62 -20.24
N PRO A 291 -27.18 -40.72 -20.33
CA PRO A 291 -25.94 -40.78 -21.10
C PRO A 291 -26.14 -40.52 -22.61
N ALA A 292 -27.31 -40.87 -23.15
CA ALA A 292 -27.60 -40.75 -24.58
C ALA A 292 -27.80 -39.28 -25.00
N ARG A 293 -28.27 -38.42 -24.08
CA ARG A 293 -28.48 -36.99 -24.32
C ARG A 293 -27.48 -36.10 -23.59
N ALA A 294 -26.33 -36.64 -23.22
CA ALA A 294 -25.28 -35.88 -22.52
C ALA A 294 -24.81 -34.62 -23.27
N HIS A 295 -24.95 -34.59 -24.60
CA HIS A 295 -24.59 -33.44 -25.44
C HIS A 295 -25.65 -32.32 -25.47
N GLN A 296 -26.83 -32.51 -24.87
CA GLN A 296 -27.93 -31.53 -24.86
C GLN A 296 -28.12 -30.97 -23.45
N LEU A 297 -28.03 -29.66 -23.26
CA LEU A 297 -28.38 -28.99 -21.99
C LEU A 297 -29.74 -28.32 -22.12
N LYS A 298 -30.72 -28.75 -21.32
CA LYS A 298 -32.07 -28.14 -21.33
C LYS A 298 -32.05 -26.77 -20.66
N LEU A 299 -32.48 -25.74 -21.40
CA LEU A 299 -32.55 -24.35 -20.91
C LEU A 299 -33.43 -24.20 -19.64
N GLU A 300 -34.50 -24.98 -19.53
CA GLU A 300 -35.38 -24.97 -18.35
C GLU A 300 -34.65 -25.39 -17.06
N VAL A 301 -33.70 -26.32 -17.17
CA VAL A 301 -32.92 -26.82 -16.01
C VAL A 301 -31.92 -25.74 -15.57
N ILE A 302 -31.36 -25.00 -16.52
CA ILE A 302 -30.47 -23.87 -16.24
C ILE A 302 -31.27 -22.75 -15.56
N ALA A 303 -32.43 -22.36 -16.12
CA ALA A 303 -33.27 -21.29 -15.58
C ALA A 303 -33.79 -21.57 -14.15
N LYS A 304 -34.04 -22.84 -13.80
CA LYS A 304 -34.41 -23.23 -12.42
C LYS A 304 -33.25 -23.20 -11.42
N SER A 305 -32.01 -23.25 -11.91
CA SER A 305 -30.81 -23.42 -11.08
C SER A 305 -30.05 -22.11 -10.83
N THR A 306 -30.26 -21.10 -11.67
CA THR A 306 -29.73 -19.72 -11.54
C THR A 306 -30.63 -18.86 -10.66
#